data_AF-A0AAU5U046-F1
#
_entry.id   AF-A0AAU5U046-F1
#
_cell.length_a   1.000
_cell.length_b   1.000
_cell.length_c   1.000
_cell.angle_alpha   90.00
_cell.angle_beta   90.00
_cell.angle_gamma   90.00
#
_symmetry.space_group_name_H-M   'P 1'
#
loop_
_entity.id
_entity.type
_entity.pdbx_description
1 polymer ?
#
loop_
_entity_poly.entity_id
_entity_poly.type
_entity_poly.pdbx_seq_one_letter_code
_entity_poly.pdbx_strand_id
1 'polypeptide(L)'
;MTRAETIADVLRRPVLKRPVLAHELRGRLVQGLGAGSTAAEWTATVPQLAEAIDAALGAGHALVIEHQGGDLVGTCQCGRRLGRINPATRLDALAVPWVRHTEERTAAAVRTHA
;
A
#
# COMPACT_ATOMS: atom_id res chain seq x y z
N MET A 1 6.87 -3.11 13.50
CA MET A 1 5.45 -3.00 13.15
C MET A 1 5.05 -4.24 12.35
N THR A 2 4.13 -5.05 12.88
CA THR A 2 3.59 -6.24 12.20
C THR A 2 2.47 -5.85 11.24
N ARG A 3 2.16 -6.71 10.25
CA ARG A 3 1.02 -6.51 9.35
C ARG A 3 -0.30 -6.32 10.12
N ALA A 4 -0.47 -7.07 11.22
CA ALA A 4 -1.62 -6.96 12.10
C ALA A 4 -1.68 -5.59 12.82
N GLU A 5 -0.53 -5.07 13.27
CA GLU A 5 -0.44 -3.73 13.86
C GLU A 5 -0.79 -2.64 12.85
N THR A 6 -0.31 -2.73 11.61
CA THR A 6 -0.67 -1.78 10.54
C THR A 6 -2.16 -1.77 10.26
N ILE A 7 -2.78 -2.96 10.17
CA ILE A 7 -4.24 -3.06 9.99
C ILE A 7 -4.96 -2.47 11.20
N ALA A 8 -4.53 -2.80 12.42
CA ALA A 8 -5.13 -2.27 13.64
C ALA A 8 -5.07 -0.73 13.69
N ASP A 9 -3.95 -0.12 13.26
CA ASP A 9 -3.83 1.34 13.19
C ASP A 9 -4.79 1.97 12.18
N VAL A 10 -4.96 1.37 11.00
CA VAL A 10 -5.98 1.81 10.03
C VAL A 10 -7.37 1.69 10.62
N LEU A 11 -7.69 0.59 11.28
CA LEU A 11 -9.02 0.38 11.87
C LEU A 11 -9.32 1.34 13.02
N ARG A 12 -8.30 1.77 13.77
CA ARG A 12 -8.48 2.80 14.81
C ARG A 12 -8.83 4.16 14.19
N ARG A 13 -8.23 4.51 13.06
CA ARG A 13 -8.42 5.83 12.46
C ARG A 13 -8.20 5.80 10.93
N PRO A 14 -9.19 5.35 10.16
CA PRO A 14 -9.02 5.20 8.72
C PRO A 14 -8.92 6.56 8.04
N VAL A 15 -7.91 6.75 7.19
CA VAL A 15 -7.77 7.93 6.34
C VAL A 15 -8.62 7.71 5.09
N LEU A 16 -9.86 8.20 5.12
CA LEU A 16 -10.78 8.10 3.99
C LEU A 16 -10.55 9.23 2.99
N LYS A 17 -10.40 8.90 1.71
CA LYS A 17 -10.14 9.89 0.63
C LYS A 17 -11.34 10.78 0.32
N ARG A 18 -12.55 10.33 0.66
CA ARG A 18 -13.81 11.05 0.42
C ARG A 18 -14.87 10.65 1.45
N PRO A 19 -15.86 11.52 1.71
CA PRO A 19 -17.02 11.16 2.51
C PRO A 19 -17.87 10.06 1.84
N VAL A 20 -18.67 9.37 2.66
CA VAL A 20 -19.72 8.44 2.19
C VAL A 20 -20.83 9.24 1.51
N LEU A 21 -21.27 8.79 0.35
CA LEU A 21 -22.34 9.42 -0.44
C LEU A 21 -23.70 8.80 -0.11
N ALA A 22 -24.78 9.58 -0.27
CA ALA A 22 -26.13 9.16 0.11
C ALA A 22 -26.59 7.84 -0.55
N HIS A 23 -26.18 7.58 -1.79
CA HIS A 23 -26.54 6.32 -2.47
C HIS A 23 -25.79 5.10 -1.90
N GLU A 24 -24.62 5.31 -1.28
CA GLU A 24 -23.82 4.24 -0.67
C GLU A 24 -24.40 3.75 0.66
N LEU A 25 -25.26 4.56 1.29
CA LEU A 25 -26.01 4.17 2.51
C LEU A 25 -26.96 2.99 2.28
N ARG A 26 -27.26 2.66 1.02
CA ARG A 26 -28.05 1.46 0.66
C ARG A 26 -27.23 0.17 0.77
N GLY A 27 -25.90 0.28 0.85
CA GLY A 27 -24.97 -0.84 0.95
C GLY A 27 -24.61 -1.19 2.40
N ARG A 28 -23.65 -2.11 2.55
CA ARG A 28 -23.08 -2.45 3.87
C ARG A 28 -22.06 -1.39 4.29
N LEU A 29 -22.22 -0.91 5.52
CA LEU A 29 -21.32 0.06 6.14
C LEU A 29 -20.54 -0.61 7.28
N VAL A 30 -19.35 -0.08 7.56
CA VAL A 30 -18.52 -0.42 8.72
C VAL A 30 -18.37 0.84 9.56
N GLN A 31 -18.51 0.70 10.87
CA GLN A 31 -18.38 1.80 11.82
C GLN A 31 -17.32 1.46 12.85
N GLY A 32 -16.45 2.43 13.12
CA GLY A 32 -15.60 2.41 14.30
C GLY A 32 -16.31 3.11 15.43
N LEU A 33 -16.48 2.41 16.55
CA LEU A 33 -17.07 2.98 17.76
C LEU A 33 -15.98 3.59 18.62
N GLY A 34 -16.35 4.65 19.34
CA GLY A 34 -15.45 5.26 20.30
C GLY A 34 -15.16 4.36 21.49
N ALA A 35 -14.01 4.58 22.12
CA ALA A 35 -13.60 3.82 23.28
C ALA A 35 -14.64 3.92 24.40
N GLY A 36 -15.23 2.78 24.79
CA GLY A 36 -16.29 2.72 25.80
C GLY A 36 -17.61 3.36 25.39
N SER A 37 -17.83 3.60 24.09
CA SER A 37 -19.00 4.28 23.56
C SER A 37 -19.69 3.44 22.47
N THR A 38 -20.99 3.64 22.31
CA THR A 38 -21.75 3.14 21.15
C THR A 38 -21.89 4.18 20.04
N ALA A 39 -21.35 5.39 20.25
CA ALA A 39 -21.33 6.42 19.22
C ALA A 39 -20.29 6.04 18.15
N ALA A 40 -20.69 6.15 16.88
CA ALA A 40 -19.78 5.97 15.76
C ALA A 40 -18.84 7.18 15.67
N GLU A 41 -17.53 6.92 15.78
CA GLU A 41 -16.48 7.92 15.55
C GLU A 41 -16.18 8.07 14.07
N TRP A 42 -16.28 6.99 13.30
CA TRP A 42 -16.16 7.02 11.85
C TRP A 42 -17.08 5.99 11.19
N THR A 43 -17.41 6.24 9.94
CA THR A 43 -18.20 5.34 9.10
C THR A 43 -17.59 5.29 7.70
N ALA A 44 -17.49 4.09 7.14
CA ALA A 44 -16.99 3.87 5.79
C ALA A 44 -17.81 2.76 5.11
N THR A 45 -17.82 2.77 3.78
CA THR A 45 -18.24 1.57 3.03
C THR A 45 -17.16 0.50 3.11
N VAL A 46 -17.53 -0.78 2.87
CA VAL A 46 -16.55 -1.87 2.78
C VAL A 46 -15.44 -1.58 1.75
N PRO A 47 -15.74 -1.10 0.52
CA PRO A 47 -14.70 -0.71 -0.44
C PRO A 47 -13.76 0.40 0.06
N GLN A 48 -14.30 1.45 0.70
CA GLN A 48 -13.47 2.54 1.23
C GLN A 48 -12.51 2.06 2.33
N LEU A 49 -12.99 1.16 3.20
CA LEU A 49 -12.13 0.58 4.23
C LEU A 49 -11.07 -0.35 3.63
N ALA A 50 -11.45 -1.14 2.63
CA ALA A 50 -10.50 -1.99 1.91
C ALA A 50 -9.41 -1.16 1.23
N GLU A 51 -9.76 -0.04 0.59
CA GLU A 51 -8.77 0.89 0.01
C GLU A 51 -7.86 1.53 1.05
N ALA A 52 -8.38 1.89 2.24
CA ALA A 52 -7.56 2.46 3.31
C ALA A 52 -6.57 1.43 3.87
N ILE A 53 -7.02 0.19 4.06
CA ILE A 53 -6.18 -0.94 4.48
C ILE A 53 -5.15 -1.23 3.38
N ASP A 54 -5.57 -1.30 2.13
CA ASP A 54 -4.67 -1.55 1.00
C ASP A 54 -3.67 -0.41 0.82
N ALA A 55 -4.02 0.85 1.08
CA ALA A 55 -3.07 1.96 1.04
C ALA A 55 -2.03 1.86 2.16
N ALA A 56 -2.43 1.47 3.37
CA ALA A 56 -1.51 1.30 4.50
C ALA A 56 -0.63 0.05 4.37
N LEU A 57 -1.17 -1.02 3.79
CA LEU A 57 -0.44 -2.25 3.45
C LEU A 57 0.37 -2.09 2.16
N GLY A 58 -0.05 -1.16 1.30
CA GLY A 58 0.47 -0.78 -0.02
C GLY A 58 1.73 0.06 0.03
N ALA A 59 2.50 -0.08 1.11
CA ALA A 59 3.95 0.03 1.07
C ALA A 59 4.62 -1.25 0.52
N GLY A 60 3.89 -2.04 -0.28
CA GLY A 60 4.44 -3.16 -1.03
C GLY A 60 5.31 -2.64 -2.16
N HIS A 61 6.53 -3.16 -2.25
CA HIS A 61 7.44 -2.84 -3.34
C HIS A 61 7.27 -3.89 -4.43
N ALA A 62 6.34 -3.74 -5.38
CA ALA A 62 6.29 -4.63 -6.54
C ALA A 62 7.32 -4.20 -7.61
N LEU A 63 7.90 -5.16 -8.35
CA LEU A 63 8.70 -4.90 -9.55
C LEU A 63 7.75 -4.78 -10.75
N VAL A 64 7.72 -3.61 -11.38
CA VAL A 64 6.98 -3.31 -12.60
C VAL A 64 7.96 -3.27 -13.77
N ILE A 65 7.60 -3.91 -14.88
CA ILE A 65 8.42 -3.96 -16.09
C ILE A 65 7.60 -3.43 -17.27
N GLU A 66 8.14 -2.42 -17.95
CA GLU A 66 7.51 -1.79 -19.10
C GLU A 66 8.41 -1.88 -20.33
N HIS A 67 7.82 -2.10 -21.51
CA HIS A 67 8.54 -1.99 -22.77
C HIS A 67 8.64 -0.52 -23.20
N GLN A 68 9.86 -0.02 -23.43
CA GLN A 68 10.10 1.33 -23.95
C GLN A 68 11.13 1.29 -25.07
N GLY A 69 10.68 1.53 -26.30
CA GLY A 69 11.57 1.67 -27.46
C GLY A 69 12.46 0.46 -27.71
N GLY A 70 11.95 -0.75 -27.49
CA GLY A 70 12.68 -2.00 -27.66
C GLY A 70 13.41 -2.51 -26.41
N ASP A 71 13.49 -1.71 -25.34
CA ASP A 71 14.06 -2.12 -24.06
C ASP A 71 13.00 -2.40 -23.00
N LEU A 72 13.40 -3.09 -21.93
CA LEU A 72 12.64 -3.28 -20.70
C LEU A 72 13.12 -2.27 -19.65
N VAL A 73 12.19 -1.49 -19.10
CA VAL A 73 12.46 -0.57 -18.00
C VAL A 73 11.83 -1.13 -16.74
N GLY A 74 12.65 -1.33 -15.70
CA GLY A 74 12.21 -1.78 -14.39
C GLY A 74 12.00 -0.59 -13.45
N THR A 75 10.81 -0.52 -12.86
CA THR A 75 10.47 0.42 -11.79
C THR A 75 9.88 -0.34 -10.61
N CYS A 76 10.07 0.20 -9.41
CA CYS A 76 9.31 -0.27 -8.25
C CYS A 76 7.98 0.49 -8.21
N GLN A 77 6.90 -0.16 -7.74
CA GLN A 77 5.59 0.47 -7.51
C GLN A 77 5.66 1.76 -6.65
N CYS A 78 6.69 1.91 -5.81
CA CYS A 78 6.94 3.13 -5.03
C CYS A 78 7.50 4.31 -5.86
N GLY A 79 7.71 4.14 -7.17
CA GLY A 79 8.26 5.15 -8.09
C GLY A 79 9.78 5.09 -8.29
N ARG A 80 10.50 4.20 -7.59
CA ARG A 80 11.95 4.06 -7.75
C ARG A 80 12.29 3.43 -9.10
N ARG A 81 13.09 4.10 -9.92
CA ARG A 81 13.69 3.48 -11.12
C ARG A 81 14.79 2.49 -10.72
N LEU A 82 14.72 1.28 -11.24
CA LEU A 82 15.63 0.18 -10.90
C LEU A 82 16.65 -0.09 -12.01
N GLY A 83 16.26 0.12 -13.26
CA GLY A 83 17.18 -0.02 -14.39
C GLY A 83 16.47 -0.03 -15.74
N ARG A 84 17.28 -0.24 -16.78
CA ARG A 84 16.84 -0.48 -18.15
C ARG A 84 17.72 -1.59 -18.72
N ILE A 85 17.11 -2.60 -19.33
CA ILE A 85 17.81 -3.73 -19.93
C ILE A 85 17.27 -3.99 -21.33
N ASN A 86 18.10 -4.57 -22.19
CA ASN A 86 17.61 -5.15 -23.43
C ASN A 86 16.80 -6.45 -23.12
N PRO A 87 15.75 -6.81 -23.87
CA PRO A 87 14.98 -8.04 -23.64
C PRO A 87 15.79 -9.34 -23.67
N ALA A 88 16.95 -9.36 -24.33
CA ALA A 88 17.88 -10.49 -24.32
C ALA A 88 18.68 -10.61 -23.01
N THR A 89 18.70 -9.56 -22.19
CA THR A 89 19.33 -9.56 -20.86
C THR A 89 18.42 -10.27 -19.87
N ARG A 90 19.00 -11.04 -18.95
CA ARG A 90 18.23 -11.74 -17.89
C ARG A 90 17.54 -10.74 -16.96
N LEU A 91 16.31 -11.09 -16.55
CA LEU A 91 15.49 -10.30 -15.63
C LEU A 91 16.13 -10.10 -14.26
N ASP A 92 17.08 -10.95 -13.86
CA ASP A 92 17.85 -10.81 -12.61
C ASP A 92 18.55 -9.44 -12.51
N ALA A 93 18.93 -8.85 -13.65
CA ALA A 93 19.51 -7.52 -13.70
C ALA A 93 18.55 -6.41 -13.23
N LEU A 94 17.24 -6.65 -13.19
CA LEU A 94 16.22 -5.78 -12.59
C LEU A 94 15.72 -6.30 -11.24
N ALA A 95 15.65 -7.62 -11.05
CA ALA A 95 15.18 -8.24 -9.82
C ALA A 95 16.15 -8.04 -8.64
N VAL A 96 17.46 -8.13 -8.85
CA VAL A 96 18.45 -7.93 -7.78
C VAL A 96 18.41 -6.49 -7.23
N PRO A 97 18.43 -5.43 -8.07
CA PRO A 97 18.23 -4.06 -7.60
C PRO A 97 16.89 -3.86 -6.87
N TRP A 98 15.83 -4.54 -7.31
CA TRP A 98 14.53 -4.50 -6.65
C TRP A 98 14.58 -5.08 -5.23
N VAL A 99 15.09 -6.30 -5.07
CA VAL A 99 15.22 -6.96 -3.75
C VAL A 99 16.02 -6.09 -2.79
N ARG A 100 17.18 -5.59 -3.23
CA ARG A 100 17.99 -4.70 -2.40
C ARG A 100 17.22 -3.44 -1.95
N HIS A 101 16.47 -2.84 -2.87
CA HIS A 101 15.65 -1.67 -2.56
C HIS A 101 14.55 -1.97 -1.54
N THR A 102 13.89 -3.13 -1.62
CA THR A 102 12.83 -3.50 -0.66
C THR A 102 13.41 -3.76 0.73
N GLU A 103 14.55 -4.44 0.82
CA GLU A 103 15.27 -4.71 2.07
C GLU A 103 15.73 -3.42 2.78
N GLU A 104 16.32 -2.48 2.04
CA GLU A 104 16.76 -1.19 2.58
C GLU A 104 15.59 -0.38 3.17
N ARG A 105 14.41 -0.44 2.53
CA ARG A 105 13.19 0.22 3.01
C ARG A 105 12.61 -0.44 4.25
N THR A 106 12.60 -1.77 4.31
CA THR A 106 12.20 -2.49 5.53
C THR A 106 13.14 -2.16 6.68
N ALA A 107 14.46 -2.14 6.45
CA ALA A 107 15.44 -1.81 7.48
C ALA A 107 15.38 -0.34 7.94
N ALA A 108 15.04 0.59 7.05
CA ALA A 108 14.81 1.99 7.41
C ALA A 108 13.56 2.16 8.28
N ALA A 109 12.46 1.48 7.94
CA ALA A 109 11.22 1.52 8.72
C ALA A 109 11.42 1.00 10.16
N VAL A 110 12.27 0.01 10.37
CA VAL A 110 12.56 -0.52 11.72
C VAL A 110 13.32 0.49 12.59
N ARG A 111 14.23 1.28 12.02
CA ARG A 111 15.10 2.21 12.77
C ARG A 111 14.40 3.49 13.23
N THR A 112 13.37 3.94 12.52
CA THR A 112 12.62 5.16 12.89
C THR A 112 11.69 4.96 14.09
N HIS A 113 11.52 3.71 14.55
CA HIS A 113 10.63 3.33 15.65
C HIS A 113 11.37 2.70 16.85
N ALA A 114 12.71 2.82 16.89
CA ALA A 114 13.55 2.48 18.04
C ALA A 114 13.97 3.75 18.78
#